data_AF-A0A8T2ZZM2-F1
#
_entry.id   AF-A0A8T2ZZM2-F1
#
_cell.length_a   1.000
_cell.length_b   1.000
_cell.length_c   1.000
_cell.angle_alpha   90.00
_cell.angle_beta   90.00
_cell.angle_gamma   90.00
#
_symmetry.space_group_name_H-M   'P 1'
#
loop_
_entity.id
_entity.type
_entity.pdbx_description
1 polymer ?
#
loop_
_entity_poly.entity_id
_entity_poly.type
_entity_poly.pdbx_seq_one_letter_code
_entity_poly.pdbx_strand_id
1 'polypeptide(L)'
;MSSSGILALFIVCFCTSGRLWATATQMWPDLMKKSREGGLDAIETYGFWNAHEPARRQYDFSGNLDLVRFLKAIQDEGLYAVLRIGPYVCAEWNYGGFPVWLHNMPGIQMRTDNDVFKNEMQNFTTFIVDMVKRENLFASQGGPVILALISTCNGWYCDQYQPRRSNIPKMWTENWTGWYRNWGGKDPHRTTEDLAFDVARFYQLGGTFQNYYMYHGGTNFGRSAGGPYITTSYDYDAPLDEYAASLLKLLLVRWVELLSCVIWEASCTFVSISNVSTIKRRSLGLGSSMELNVFLLARCNLPSNKRNGPGVHFYSR
;
A
#
# COMPACT_ATOMS: atom_id res chain seq x y z
N MET A 1 36.59 -5.11 9.74
CA MET A 1 35.44 -6.03 9.68
C MET A 1 34.33 -5.33 8.93
N SER A 2 33.94 -5.87 7.77
CA SER A 2 33.04 -5.27 6.80
C SER A 2 31.60 -5.23 7.30
N SER A 3 31.09 -4.06 7.64
CA SER A 3 29.66 -3.82 7.72
C SER A 3 29.15 -3.52 6.32
N SER A 4 28.67 -4.56 5.63
CA SER A 4 27.93 -4.47 4.37
C SER A 4 26.77 -3.50 4.54
N GLY A 5 26.91 -2.29 3.98
CA GLY A 5 25.88 -1.27 4.02
C GLY A 5 24.68 -1.73 3.21
N ILE A 6 23.56 -1.97 3.88
CA ILE A 6 22.26 -2.13 3.22
C ILE A 6 21.94 -0.77 2.58
N LEU A 7 21.95 -0.72 1.25
CA LEU A 7 21.35 0.37 0.48
C LEU A 7 19.85 0.38 0.83
N ALA A 8 19.43 1.33 1.65
CA ALA A 8 18.01 1.59 1.85
C ALA A 8 17.54 2.50 0.72
N LEU A 9 16.80 1.91 -0.21
CA LEU A 9 16.02 2.64 -1.20
C LEU A 9 14.85 3.29 -0.43
N PHE A 10 15.03 4.53 0.03
CA PHE A 10 13.97 5.26 0.72
C PHE A 10 13.04 5.88 -0.31
N ILE A 11 12.08 5.09 -0.79
CA ILE A 11 10.97 5.57 -1.61
C ILE A 11 10.01 6.25 -0.63
N VAL A 12 9.87 7.59 -0.68
CA VAL A 12 8.61 8.22 -0.27
C VAL A 12 7.59 7.62 -1.22
N CYS A 13 6.84 6.65 -0.74
CA CYS A 13 5.95 5.89 -1.58
C CYS A 13 4.55 6.29 -1.20
N PHE A 14 3.91 7.06 -2.08
CA PHE A 14 2.48 7.26 -1.98
C PHE A 14 1.81 6.05 -2.61
N CYS A 15 1.12 5.33 -1.75
CA CYS A 15 0.41 4.13 -2.15
C CYS A 15 -1.09 4.41 -2.19
N THR A 16 -1.82 3.66 -2.99
CA THR A 16 -3.29 3.73 -3.02
C THR A 16 -3.92 2.43 -2.69
N SER A 17 -5.01 2.46 -1.95
CA SER A 17 -5.83 1.28 -1.83
C SER A 17 -6.76 1.24 -3.04
N GLY A 18 -6.53 0.29 -3.95
CA GLY A 18 -7.40 0.01 -5.08
C GLY A 18 -7.98 -1.40 -4.93
N ARG A 19 -9.31 -1.51 -4.85
CA ARG A 19 -9.98 -2.81 -4.80
C ARG A 19 -10.23 -3.32 -6.21
N LEU A 20 -9.48 -4.35 -6.60
CA LEU A 20 -9.55 -5.05 -7.89
C LEU A 20 -11.01 -5.31 -8.35
N TRP A 21 -11.86 -5.80 -7.44
CA TRP A 21 -13.28 -6.14 -7.64
C TRP A 21 -14.22 -4.95 -7.58
N ALA A 22 -13.81 -3.84 -6.97
CA ALA A 22 -14.68 -2.67 -6.78
C ALA A 22 -14.72 -1.74 -8.01
N THR A 23 -13.99 -2.12 -9.05
CA THR A 23 -13.86 -1.37 -10.30
C THR A 23 -13.99 -2.32 -11.48
N ALA A 24 -14.66 -1.88 -12.53
CA ALA A 24 -14.74 -2.65 -13.75
C ALA A 24 -13.35 -2.72 -14.39
N THR A 25 -12.94 -3.88 -14.93
CA THR A 25 -11.60 -4.05 -15.56
C THR A 25 -11.24 -2.98 -16.60
N GLN A 26 -12.23 -2.37 -17.25
CA GLN A 26 -12.05 -1.30 -18.22
C GLN A 26 -11.57 0.03 -17.60
N MET A 27 -11.80 0.24 -16.29
CA MET A 27 -11.41 1.45 -15.57
C MET A 27 -9.97 1.40 -15.07
N TRP A 28 -9.35 0.21 -14.95
CA TRP A 28 -8.02 0.07 -14.36
C TRP A 28 -6.95 0.94 -15.04
N PRO A 29 -6.82 0.98 -16.39
CA PRO A 29 -5.80 1.83 -17.01
C PRO A 29 -5.96 3.32 -16.68
N ASP A 30 -7.20 3.82 -16.69
CA ASP A 30 -7.49 5.21 -16.36
C ASP A 30 -7.21 5.52 -14.88
N LEU A 31 -7.53 4.59 -13.98
CA LEU A 31 -7.21 4.69 -12.55
C LEU A 31 -5.69 4.71 -12.30
N MET A 32 -4.93 3.84 -12.96
CA MET A 32 -3.47 3.81 -12.83
C MET A 32 -2.85 5.09 -13.36
N LYS A 33 -3.33 5.57 -14.52
CA LYS A 33 -2.88 6.83 -15.09
C LYS A 33 -3.17 8.02 -14.18
N LYS A 34 -4.40 8.16 -13.67
CA LYS A 34 -4.77 9.21 -12.70
C LYS A 34 -4.01 9.10 -11.40
N SER A 35 -3.67 7.88 -10.99
CA SER A 35 -2.86 7.65 -9.81
C SER A 35 -1.44 8.19 -10.00
N ARG A 36 -0.81 7.84 -11.12
CA ARG A 36 0.50 8.35 -11.52
C ARG A 36 0.52 9.87 -11.67
N GLU A 37 -0.47 10.44 -12.37
CA GLU A 37 -0.62 11.90 -12.54
C GLU A 37 -0.89 12.63 -11.21
N GLY A 38 -1.45 11.91 -10.23
CA GLY A 38 -1.65 12.35 -8.86
C GLY A 38 -0.36 12.49 -8.06
N GLY A 39 0.73 11.87 -8.50
CA GLY A 39 2.05 11.88 -7.84
C GLY A 39 2.43 10.58 -7.14
N LEU A 40 1.63 9.53 -7.33
CA LEU A 40 1.80 8.26 -6.63
C LEU A 40 2.93 7.41 -7.22
N ASP A 41 3.65 6.70 -6.34
CA ASP A 41 4.72 5.77 -6.73
C ASP A 41 4.25 4.31 -6.75
N ALA A 42 3.19 3.99 -6.00
CA ALA A 42 2.71 2.62 -5.90
C ALA A 42 1.20 2.50 -5.74
N ILE A 43 0.70 1.30 -5.97
CA ILE A 43 -0.69 0.90 -5.78
C ILE A 43 -0.74 -0.28 -4.80
N GLU A 44 -1.46 -0.12 -3.71
CA GLU A 44 -1.78 -1.15 -2.72
C GLU A 44 -3.08 -1.87 -3.10
N THR A 45 -3.07 -3.18 -3.02
CA THR A 45 -4.30 -3.97 -3.11
C THR A 45 -4.26 -5.17 -2.19
N TYR A 46 -5.43 -5.65 -1.81
CA TYR A 46 -5.59 -6.83 -0.98
C TYR A 46 -5.84 -8.08 -1.82
N GLY A 47 -5.46 -9.25 -1.30
CA GLY A 47 -5.90 -10.55 -1.82
C GLY A 47 -7.21 -11.00 -1.15
N PHE A 48 -8.35 -10.90 -1.85
CA PHE A 48 -9.64 -11.27 -1.26
C PHE A 48 -9.92 -12.76 -1.45
N TRP A 49 -9.57 -13.54 -0.42
CA TRP A 49 -9.62 -15.00 -0.48
C TRP A 49 -11.00 -15.55 -0.85
N ASN A 50 -12.08 -15.05 -0.25
CA ASN A 50 -13.43 -15.50 -0.56
C ASN A 50 -13.86 -15.27 -2.01
N ALA A 51 -13.38 -14.20 -2.63
CA ALA A 51 -13.66 -13.89 -4.02
C ALA A 51 -12.86 -14.81 -4.94
N HIS A 52 -11.58 -15.04 -4.62
CA HIS A 52 -10.70 -15.88 -5.43
C HIS A 52 -10.87 -17.38 -5.21
N GLU A 53 -11.47 -17.82 -4.11
CA GLU A 53 -11.73 -19.24 -3.81
C GLU A 53 -13.18 -19.41 -3.29
N PRO A 54 -14.21 -19.19 -4.13
CA PRO A 54 -15.61 -19.24 -3.72
C PRO A 54 -16.03 -20.63 -3.21
N ALA A 55 -15.38 -21.68 -3.71
CA ALA A 55 -15.44 -23.04 -3.20
C ALA A 55 -14.03 -23.58 -2.96
N ARG A 56 -13.87 -24.42 -1.94
CA ARG A 56 -12.55 -24.94 -1.54
C ARG A 56 -11.81 -25.57 -2.73
N ARG A 57 -10.61 -25.06 -3.00
CA ARG A 57 -9.70 -25.38 -4.12
C ARG A 57 -10.24 -25.13 -5.52
N GLN A 58 -11.30 -24.34 -5.65
CA GLN A 58 -11.81 -23.86 -6.93
C GLN A 58 -11.52 -22.37 -7.01
N TYR A 59 -10.54 -22.02 -7.85
CA TYR A 59 -10.01 -20.67 -7.94
C TYR A 59 -10.65 -19.88 -9.08
N ASP A 60 -10.96 -18.60 -8.84
CA ASP A 60 -11.43 -17.65 -9.84
C ASP A 60 -10.54 -16.41 -9.89
N PHE A 61 -9.92 -16.20 -11.06
CA PHE A 61 -9.09 -15.04 -11.40
C PHE A 61 -9.54 -14.45 -12.73
N SER A 62 -10.83 -14.57 -13.06
CA SER A 62 -11.42 -14.05 -14.29
C SER A 62 -12.06 -12.67 -14.07
N GLY A 63 -12.19 -11.88 -15.15
CA GLY A 63 -12.85 -10.57 -15.10
C GLY A 63 -12.24 -9.63 -14.07
N ASN A 64 -13.06 -9.09 -13.16
CA ASN A 64 -12.60 -8.18 -12.10
C ASN A 64 -11.79 -8.90 -11.00
N LEU A 65 -11.60 -10.22 -11.08
CA LEU A 65 -10.75 -11.00 -10.18
C LEU A 65 -9.38 -11.31 -10.80
N ASP A 66 -9.06 -10.78 -11.98
CA ASP A 66 -7.78 -11.00 -12.64
C ASP A 66 -6.66 -10.16 -12.01
N LEU A 67 -6.09 -10.70 -10.92
CA LEU A 67 -5.00 -10.09 -10.16
C LEU A 67 -3.75 -9.87 -11.04
N VAL A 68 -3.42 -10.82 -11.92
CA VAL A 68 -2.22 -10.72 -12.77
C VAL A 68 -2.36 -9.56 -13.75
N ARG A 69 -3.52 -9.43 -14.40
CA ARG A 69 -3.79 -8.33 -15.33
C ARG A 69 -3.73 -6.98 -14.63
N PHE A 70 -4.22 -6.88 -13.41
CA PHE A 70 -4.15 -5.64 -12.64
C PHE A 70 -2.72 -5.27 -12.24
N LEU A 71 -1.93 -6.25 -11.77
CA LEU A 71 -0.50 -6.02 -11.48
C LEU A 71 0.27 -5.61 -12.74
N LYS A 72 -0.03 -6.21 -13.90
CA LYS A 72 0.54 -5.79 -15.19
C LYS A 72 0.12 -4.36 -15.57
N ALA A 73 -1.15 -3.99 -15.36
CA ALA A 73 -1.61 -2.62 -15.59
C ALA A 73 -0.89 -1.58 -14.71
N ILE A 74 -0.58 -1.93 -13.45
CA ILE A 74 0.25 -1.11 -12.56
C ILE A 74 1.66 -0.95 -13.15
N GLN A 75 2.26 -2.07 -13.59
CA GLN A 75 3.58 -2.09 -14.20
C GLN A 75 3.67 -1.26 -15.49
N ASP A 76 2.64 -1.34 -16.34
CA ASP A 76 2.59 -0.65 -17.63
C ASP A 76 2.57 0.88 -17.45
N GLU A 77 1.99 1.39 -16.36
CA GLU A 77 2.04 2.81 -15.98
C GLU A 77 3.32 3.20 -15.21
N GLY A 78 4.24 2.25 -14.98
CA GLY A 78 5.50 2.48 -14.28
C GLY A 78 5.36 2.69 -12.77
N LEU A 79 4.26 2.23 -12.19
CA LEU A 79 4.00 2.25 -10.75
C LEU A 79 4.49 0.95 -10.10
N TYR A 80 4.80 1.00 -8.81
CA TYR A 80 5.03 -0.20 -7.99
C TYR A 80 3.71 -0.76 -7.44
N ALA A 81 3.74 -1.99 -6.94
CA ALA A 81 2.60 -2.65 -6.32
C ALA A 81 2.92 -3.11 -4.89
N VAL A 82 1.99 -2.89 -3.97
CA VAL A 82 2.00 -3.42 -2.61
C VAL A 82 0.86 -4.44 -2.50
N LEU A 83 1.20 -5.72 -2.34
CA LEU A 83 0.21 -6.79 -2.32
C LEU A 83 -0.03 -7.27 -0.88
N ARG A 84 -1.17 -6.90 -0.31
CA ARG A 84 -1.62 -7.35 1.01
C ARG A 84 -2.44 -8.64 0.86
N ILE A 85 -1.73 -9.76 0.73
CA ILE A 85 -2.30 -11.08 0.39
C ILE A 85 -3.42 -11.56 1.34
N GLY A 86 -3.42 -11.11 2.61
CA GLY A 86 -4.35 -11.59 3.63
C GLY A 86 -3.70 -12.65 4.54
N PRO A 87 -4.44 -13.66 5.04
CA PRO A 87 -5.71 -14.17 4.51
C PRO A 87 -6.97 -13.42 4.99
N TYR A 88 -6.86 -12.67 6.08
CA TYR A 88 -7.88 -11.75 6.57
C TYR A 88 -7.47 -10.34 6.18
N VAL A 89 -8.40 -9.59 5.61
CA VAL A 89 -8.13 -8.24 5.08
C VAL A 89 -9.00 -7.17 5.74
N CYS A 90 -10.02 -7.56 6.51
CA CYS A 90 -11.08 -6.67 6.98
C CYS A 90 -11.75 -5.95 5.80
N ALA A 91 -11.17 -4.81 5.40
CA ALA A 91 -11.46 -4.05 4.20
C ALA A 91 -12.96 -3.78 3.99
N GLU A 92 -13.74 -3.70 5.07
CA GLU A 92 -15.19 -3.50 4.96
C GLU A 92 -15.83 -4.49 3.97
N TRP A 93 -15.32 -5.72 3.98
CA TRP A 93 -15.64 -6.74 3.01
C TRP A 93 -16.33 -7.92 3.66
N ASN A 94 -17.09 -8.64 2.84
CA ASN A 94 -17.86 -9.77 3.32
C ASN A 94 -16.95 -10.78 4.03
N TYR A 95 -17.32 -11.07 5.28
CA TYR A 95 -16.59 -11.97 6.17
C TYR A 95 -15.08 -11.66 6.31
N GLY A 96 -14.69 -10.39 6.15
CA GLY A 96 -13.30 -9.92 6.25
C GLY A 96 -12.36 -10.54 5.22
N GLY A 97 -12.90 -11.07 4.12
CA GLY A 97 -12.16 -11.77 3.07
C GLY A 97 -12.13 -13.28 3.22
N PHE A 98 -12.61 -13.86 4.34
CA PHE A 98 -12.62 -15.31 4.50
C PHE A 98 -13.72 -15.98 3.67
N PRO A 99 -13.44 -17.12 3.01
CA PRO A 99 -14.47 -17.90 2.37
C PRO A 99 -15.42 -18.51 3.40
N VAL A 100 -16.73 -18.52 3.12
CA VAL A 100 -17.73 -19.06 4.06
C VAL A 100 -17.53 -20.56 4.31
N TRP A 101 -17.06 -21.32 3.32
CA TRP A 101 -16.77 -22.74 3.48
C TRP A 101 -15.71 -23.04 4.54
N LEU A 102 -14.80 -22.08 4.81
CA LEU A 102 -13.75 -22.22 5.82
C LEU A 102 -14.35 -22.34 7.23
N HIS A 103 -15.45 -21.61 7.48
CA HIS A 103 -16.16 -21.64 8.76
C HIS A 103 -16.73 -23.02 9.11
N ASN A 104 -17.10 -23.80 8.09
CA ASN A 104 -17.75 -25.10 8.27
C ASN A 104 -16.74 -26.25 8.40
N MET A 105 -15.43 -25.96 8.43
CA MET A 105 -14.41 -27.00 8.56
C MET A 105 -14.36 -27.55 9.99
N PRO A 106 -14.30 -28.89 10.18
CA PRO A 106 -14.20 -29.48 11.50
C PRO A 106 -12.98 -28.97 12.28
N GLY A 107 -13.20 -28.49 13.50
CA GLY A 107 -12.13 -28.02 14.38
C GLY A 107 -11.51 -26.67 14.01
N ILE A 108 -12.10 -25.91 13.10
CA ILE A 108 -11.58 -24.60 12.70
C ILE A 108 -11.70 -23.57 13.84
N GLN A 109 -10.62 -22.84 14.07
CA GLN A 109 -10.63 -21.63 14.90
C GLN A 109 -9.90 -20.52 14.14
N MET A 110 -10.67 -19.60 13.55
CA MET A 110 -10.11 -18.56 12.69
C MET A 110 -9.23 -17.57 13.47
N ARG A 111 -8.13 -17.13 12.85
CA ARG A 111 -7.18 -16.15 13.43
C ARG A 111 -6.59 -16.56 14.79
N THR A 112 -6.44 -17.86 15.01
CA THR A 112 -5.77 -18.43 16.19
C THR A 112 -4.63 -19.35 15.76
N ASP A 113 -3.86 -19.86 16.72
CA ASP A 113 -2.89 -20.92 16.50
C ASP A 113 -3.60 -22.28 16.32
N ASN A 114 -4.30 -22.44 15.20
CA ASN A 114 -5.08 -23.62 14.86
C ASN A 114 -4.54 -24.22 13.56
N ASP A 115 -4.20 -25.51 13.58
CA ASP A 115 -3.54 -26.15 12.43
C ASP A 115 -4.42 -26.18 11.18
N VAL A 116 -5.73 -26.37 11.33
CA VAL A 116 -6.67 -26.33 10.20
C VAL A 116 -6.64 -24.94 9.54
N PHE A 117 -6.72 -23.88 10.34
CA PHE A 117 -6.66 -22.50 9.86
C PHE A 117 -5.30 -22.18 9.22
N LYS A 118 -4.19 -22.52 9.87
CA LYS A 118 -2.83 -22.27 9.37
C LYS A 118 -2.59 -22.99 8.04
N ASN A 119 -3.02 -24.25 7.92
CA ASN A 119 -2.86 -25.02 6.68
C ASN A 119 -3.67 -24.42 5.52
N GLU A 120 -4.92 -24.03 5.76
CA GLU A 120 -5.74 -23.40 4.72
C GLU A 120 -5.20 -22.02 4.32
N MET A 121 -4.79 -21.20 5.30
CA MET A 121 -4.12 -19.92 5.06
C MET A 121 -2.85 -20.12 4.23
N GLN A 122 -2.00 -21.08 4.62
CA GLN A 122 -0.74 -21.36 3.94
C GLN A 122 -0.99 -21.77 2.49
N ASN A 123 -2.00 -22.60 2.22
CA ASN A 123 -2.33 -23.02 0.87
C ASN A 123 -2.75 -21.84 -0.02
N PHE A 124 -3.67 -20.99 0.46
CA PHE A 124 -4.11 -19.82 -0.31
C PHE A 124 -2.97 -18.82 -0.54
N THR A 125 -2.25 -18.46 0.52
CA THR A 125 -1.13 -17.51 0.43
C THR A 125 -0.01 -18.02 -0.48
N THR A 126 0.35 -19.31 -0.39
CA THR A 126 1.33 -19.94 -1.27
C THR A 126 0.85 -19.91 -2.72
N PHE A 127 -0.43 -20.21 -2.97
CA PHE A 127 -0.99 -20.17 -4.31
C PHE A 127 -0.88 -18.77 -4.95
N ILE A 128 -1.23 -17.71 -4.22
CA ILE A 128 -1.08 -16.31 -4.69
C ILE A 128 0.39 -15.98 -4.95
N VAL A 129 1.29 -16.30 -4.00
CA VAL A 129 2.72 -16.04 -4.15
C VAL A 129 3.29 -16.75 -5.38
N ASP A 130 2.97 -18.03 -5.58
CA ASP A 130 3.47 -18.80 -6.71
C ASP A 130 2.90 -18.30 -8.03
N MET A 131 1.66 -17.81 -8.06
CA MET A 131 1.07 -17.16 -9.24
C MET A 131 1.85 -15.90 -9.61
N VAL A 132 2.06 -15.00 -8.65
CA VAL A 132 2.79 -13.74 -8.87
C VAL A 132 4.25 -14.03 -9.27
N LYS A 133 4.89 -15.05 -8.69
CA LYS A 133 6.24 -15.49 -9.08
C LYS A 133 6.30 -16.03 -10.50
N ARG A 134 5.36 -16.88 -10.90
CA ARG A 134 5.32 -17.48 -12.25
C ARG A 134 5.23 -16.43 -13.36
N GLU A 135 4.55 -15.32 -13.06
CA GLU A 135 4.40 -14.18 -13.97
C GLU A 135 5.54 -13.15 -13.88
N ASN A 136 6.59 -13.42 -13.10
CA ASN A 136 7.72 -12.51 -12.85
C ASN A 136 7.32 -11.14 -12.29
N LEU A 137 6.26 -11.09 -11.50
CA LEU A 137 5.69 -9.82 -11.01
C LEU A 137 6.32 -9.31 -9.70
N PHE A 138 7.20 -10.07 -9.06
CA PHE A 138 7.99 -9.56 -7.93
C PHE A 138 9.12 -8.65 -8.41
N ALA A 139 9.45 -7.60 -7.64
CA ALA A 139 10.53 -6.68 -7.93
C ALA A 139 11.89 -7.37 -8.11
N SER A 140 12.14 -8.45 -7.37
CA SER A 140 13.34 -9.28 -7.55
C SER A 140 13.42 -9.99 -8.91
N GLN A 141 12.31 -10.09 -9.63
CA GLN A 141 12.18 -10.67 -10.97
C GLN A 141 11.98 -9.60 -12.06
N GLY A 142 12.03 -8.31 -11.71
CA GLY A 142 11.78 -7.19 -12.62
C GLY A 142 10.30 -6.75 -12.70
N GLY A 143 9.44 -7.27 -11.84
CA GLY A 143 8.03 -6.89 -11.76
C GLY A 143 7.73 -5.74 -10.79
N PRO A 144 6.47 -5.30 -10.67
CA PRO A 144 6.10 -4.14 -9.87
C PRO A 144 5.98 -4.42 -8.36
N VAL A 145 5.82 -5.68 -7.92
CA VAL A 145 5.48 -6.00 -6.52
C VAL A 145 6.69 -5.86 -5.60
N ILE A 146 6.67 -4.86 -4.72
CA ILE A 146 7.79 -4.51 -3.83
C ILE A 146 7.62 -4.97 -2.38
N LEU A 147 6.39 -5.19 -1.91
CA LEU A 147 6.11 -5.35 -0.47
C LEU A 147 4.96 -6.33 -0.17
N ALA A 148 5.13 -7.09 0.92
CA ALA A 148 4.10 -7.83 1.64
C ALA A 148 4.29 -7.54 3.16
N LEU A 149 3.28 -6.96 3.82
CA LEU A 149 3.46 -6.22 5.08
C LEU A 149 2.85 -6.91 6.31
N ILE A 150 3.52 -6.80 7.47
CA ILE A 150 3.12 -7.42 8.76
C ILE A 150 3.10 -6.42 9.95
N SER A 151 3.89 -5.33 9.94
CA SER A 151 3.99 -4.39 11.09
C SER A 151 3.95 -2.93 10.63
N THR A 152 2.75 -2.38 10.51
CA THR A 152 2.49 -1.04 9.96
C THR A 152 1.43 -0.32 10.78
N CYS A 153 1.35 1.01 10.64
CA CYS A 153 0.28 1.79 11.25
C CYS A 153 -0.95 1.85 10.32
N ASN A 154 -2.15 1.76 10.90
CA ASN A 154 -3.44 1.96 10.23
C ASN A 154 -4.27 2.88 11.12
N GLY A 155 -4.72 4.02 10.60
CA GLY A 155 -5.36 5.03 11.42
C GLY A 155 -5.55 6.39 10.74
N TRP A 156 -6.29 7.27 11.42
CA TRP A 156 -6.40 8.70 11.05
C TRP A 156 -5.10 9.46 11.24
N TYR A 157 -4.36 9.09 12.31
CA TYR A 157 -3.15 9.75 12.79
C TYR A 157 -2.08 8.71 13.12
N CYS A 158 -0.97 8.71 12.37
CA CYS A 158 0.13 7.75 12.55
C CYS A 158 1.50 8.43 12.77
N ASP A 159 1.49 9.75 12.97
CA ASP A 159 2.68 10.56 13.22
C ASP A 159 3.47 10.12 14.47
N GLN A 160 2.79 9.65 15.52
CA GLN A 160 3.44 9.14 16.75
C GLN A 160 3.78 7.65 16.70
N TYR A 161 3.39 6.92 15.65
CA TYR A 161 3.71 5.50 15.53
C TYR A 161 5.22 5.29 15.48
N GLN A 162 5.68 4.28 16.23
CA GLN A 162 7.06 3.82 16.20
C GLN A 162 7.07 2.33 15.85
N PRO A 163 7.89 1.92 14.86
CA PRO A 163 8.04 0.51 14.56
C PRO A 163 8.66 -0.23 15.75
N ARG A 164 8.35 -1.53 15.88
CA ARG A 164 8.81 -2.36 17.01
C ARG A 164 10.34 -2.41 17.17
N ARG A 165 11.08 -2.13 16.09
CA ARG A 165 12.54 -2.11 16.06
C ARG A 165 13.00 -0.90 15.25
N SER A 166 14.12 -0.29 15.64
CA SER A 166 14.67 0.90 14.98
C SER A 166 15.20 0.66 13.57
N ASN A 167 15.40 -0.60 13.17
CA ASN A 167 15.85 -0.98 11.83
C ASN A 167 14.70 -1.29 10.86
N ILE A 168 13.44 -1.16 11.31
CA ILE A 168 12.26 -1.31 10.47
C ILE A 168 11.82 0.10 10.07
N PRO A 169 11.56 0.37 8.77
CA PRO A 169 11.07 1.67 8.33
C PRO A 169 9.72 2.00 8.99
N LYS A 170 9.49 3.28 9.27
CA LYS A 170 8.20 3.77 9.77
C LYS A 170 7.24 3.87 8.58
N MET A 171 6.24 3.00 8.58
CA MET A 171 5.29 2.83 7.47
C MET A 171 3.85 2.96 7.95
N TRP A 172 3.05 3.68 7.17
CA TRP A 172 1.63 3.91 7.39
C TRP A 172 0.84 3.33 6.22
N THR A 173 0.22 2.16 6.42
CA THR A 173 -0.46 1.42 5.36
C THR A 173 -1.92 1.77 5.20
N GLU A 174 -2.54 2.49 6.13
CA GLU A 174 -3.92 2.96 5.95
C GLU A 174 -4.08 4.35 6.54
N ASN A 175 -3.83 5.37 5.72
CA ASN A 175 -4.24 6.72 6.00
C ASN A 175 -5.67 6.91 5.52
N TRP A 176 -6.61 6.99 6.47
CA TRP A 176 -8.02 7.00 6.16
C TRP A 176 -8.46 8.31 5.50
N THR A 177 -8.63 8.35 4.17
CA THR A 177 -8.96 9.58 3.42
C THR A 177 -10.38 10.11 3.68
N GLY A 178 -11.20 9.26 4.26
CA GLY A 178 -12.55 9.48 4.76
C GLY A 178 -13.01 8.22 5.49
N TRP A 179 -14.24 7.77 5.27
CA TRP A 179 -14.77 6.57 5.93
C TRP A 179 -15.77 5.83 5.05
N TYR A 180 -16.05 4.57 5.38
CA TYR A 180 -17.11 3.82 4.74
C TYR A 180 -18.49 4.25 5.24
N ARG A 181 -19.52 4.11 4.38
CA ARG A 181 -20.90 4.47 4.71
C ARG A 181 -21.70 3.23 5.10
N ASN A 182 -22.50 3.36 6.17
CA ASN A 182 -23.50 2.36 6.55
C ASN A 182 -24.88 2.74 6.00
N TRP A 183 -25.71 1.74 5.71
CA TRP A 183 -27.12 1.96 5.38
C TRP A 183 -27.82 2.71 6.52
N GLY A 184 -28.50 3.82 6.19
CA GLY A 184 -29.13 4.72 7.17
C GLY A 184 -28.16 5.65 7.91
N GLY A 185 -26.85 5.57 7.64
CA GLY A 185 -25.84 6.46 8.19
C GLY A 185 -25.71 7.78 7.41
N LYS A 186 -25.03 8.74 8.04
CA LYS A 186 -24.62 10.00 7.40
C LYS A 186 -23.46 9.75 6.44
N ASP A 187 -23.33 10.64 5.45
CA ASP A 187 -22.16 10.66 4.58
C ASP A 187 -20.92 11.07 5.38
N PRO A 188 -19.89 10.21 5.47
CA PRO A 188 -18.65 10.54 6.15
C PRO A 188 -17.84 11.54 5.31
N HIS A 189 -17.11 12.41 6.00
CA HIS A 189 -16.23 13.37 5.35
C HIS A 189 -14.99 13.60 6.21
N ARG A 190 -13.82 13.64 5.56
CA ARG A 190 -12.56 14.12 6.14
C ARG A 190 -12.10 15.31 5.31
N THR A 191 -11.81 16.42 6.00
CA THR A 191 -11.31 17.60 5.32
C THR A 191 -9.95 17.33 4.71
N THR A 192 -9.68 17.99 3.60
CA THR A 192 -8.41 17.79 2.89
C THR A 192 -7.25 18.37 3.67
N GLU A 193 -7.48 19.44 4.43
CA GLU A 193 -6.49 20.11 5.28
C GLU A 193 -6.04 19.20 6.43
N ASP A 194 -6.95 18.44 7.04
CA ASP A 194 -6.58 17.47 8.09
C ASP A 194 -5.77 16.31 7.52
N LEU A 195 -6.19 15.78 6.37
CA LEU A 195 -5.44 14.73 5.66
C LEU A 195 -4.02 15.19 5.30
N ALA A 196 -3.92 16.41 4.75
CA ALA A 196 -2.67 17.06 4.39
C ALA A 196 -1.73 17.25 5.58
N PHE A 197 -2.28 17.79 6.67
CA PHE A 197 -1.54 18.05 7.90
C PHE A 197 -0.93 16.78 8.48
N ASP A 198 -1.69 15.69 8.55
CA ASP A 198 -1.19 14.47 9.16
C ASP A 198 -0.13 13.76 8.30
N VAL A 199 -0.28 13.78 6.97
CA VAL A 199 0.78 13.27 6.06
C VAL A 199 2.07 14.06 6.22
N ALA A 200 2.00 15.39 6.20
CA ALA A 200 3.18 16.24 6.39
C ALA A 200 3.85 15.97 7.74
N ARG A 201 3.05 15.84 8.81
CA ARG A 201 3.52 15.56 10.16
C ARG A 201 4.13 14.16 10.29
N PHE A 202 3.55 13.16 9.62
CA PHE A 202 4.09 11.80 9.57
C PHE A 202 5.50 11.77 8.97
N TYR A 203 5.70 12.42 7.82
CA TYR A 203 7.01 12.51 7.16
C TYR A 203 8.00 13.36 7.96
N GLN A 204 7.57 14.47 8.55
CA GLN A 204 8.41 15.29 9.44
C GLN A 204 8.95 14.47 10.63
N LEU A 205 8.19 13.47 11.10
CA LEU A 205 8.57 12.60 12.21
C LEU A 205 9.18 11.26 11.75
N GLY A 206 9.91 11.26 10.63
CA GLY A 206 10.67 10.10 10.19
C GLY A 206 9.87 9.04 9.45
N GLY A 207 8.64 9.35 9.03
CA GLY A 207 7.84 8.49 8.15
C GLY A 207 8.53 8.25 6.81
N THR A 208 8.36 7.05 6.25
CA THR A 208 9.05 6.66 5.00
C THR A 208 8.11 6.10 3.94
N PHE A 209 6.91 5.68 4.31
CA PHE A 209 5.91 5.12 3.41
C PHE A 209 4.53 5.49 3.93
N GLN A 210 3.64 5.98 3.05
CA GLN A 210 2.26 6.29 3.42
C GLN A 210 1.30 5.88 2.29
N ASN A 211 0.26 5.14 2.65
CA ASN A 211 -0.80 4.69 1.73
C ASN A 211 -2.11 5.42 2.02
N TYR A 212 -2.76 5.97 1.00
CA TYR A 212 -4.11 6.51 1.08
C TYR A 212 -5.14 5.37 1.02
N TYR A 213 -5.87 5.19 2.12
CA TYR A 213 -6.96 4.23 2.25
C TYR A 213 -8.28 4.99 2.38
N MET A 214 -9.09 5.19 1.35
CA MET A 214 -8.89 4.80 -0.04
C MET A 214 -8.44 5.98 -0.89
N TYR A 215 -7.60 5.73 -1.88
CA TYR A 215 -7.39 6.72 -2.95
C TYR A 215 -8.49 6.68 -3.99
N HIS A 216 -8.97 5.46 -4.26
CA HIS A 216 -10.19 5.18 -5.02
C HIS A 216 -10.88 3.99 -4.35
N GLY A 217 -12.06 4.21 -3.77
CA GLY A 217 -12.76 3.15 -3.05
C GLY A 217 -13.65 2.25 -3.93
N GLY A 218 -14.31 2.85 -4.93
CA GLY A 218 -15.15 2.15 -5.91
C GLY A 218 -16.50 1.66 -5.36
N THR A 219 -16.99 0.54 -5.88
CA THR A 219 -18.32 -0.01 -5.59
C THR A 219 -18.26 -1.44 -5.07
N ASN A 220 -19.02 -1.76 -4.03
CA ASN A 220 -19.25 -3.13 -3.58
C ASN A 220 -20.27 -3.83 -4.52
N PHE A 221 -19.79 -4.36 -5.65
CA PHE A 221 -20.65 -4.99 -6.65
C PHE A 221 -21.24 -6.34 -6.20
N GLY A 222 -22.43 -6.65 -6.71
CA GLY A 222 -23.09 -7.94 -6.48
C GLY A 222 -23.56 -8.11 -5.04
N ARG A 223 -23.40 -9.33 -4.51
CA ARG A 223 -23.94 -9.72 -3.19
C ARG A 223 -22.91 -10.39 -2.26
N SER A 224 -21.69 -10.55 -2.75
CA SER A 224 -20.57 -11.16 -2.03
C SER A 224 -19.47 -10.15 -1.70
N ALA A 225 -19.65 -8.90 -2.11
CA ALA A 225 -18.84 -7.74 -1.76
C ALA A 225 -19.48 -6.96 -0.60
N GLY A 226 -18.65 -6.22 0.15
CA GLY A 226 -19.12 -5.37 1.25
C GLY A 226 -19.35 -6.11 2.56
N GLY A 227 -19.04 -5.45 3.67
CA GLY A 227 -19.23 -5.94 5.03
C GLY A 227 -20.67 -5.75 5.52
N PRO A 228 -20.99 -6.23 6.73
CA PRO A 228 -22.32 -6.10 7.32
C PRO A 228 -22.77 -4.64 7.38
N TYR A 229 -23.96 -4.35 6.84
CA TYR A 229 -24.59 -3.02 6.84
C TYR A 229 -23.85 -1.91 6.07
N ILE A 230 -22.83 -2.25 5.29
CA ILE A 230 -22.09 -1.29 4.47
C ILE A 230 -22.85 -1.05 3.16
N THR A 231 -22.84 0.20 2.69
CA THR A 231 -23.52 0.56 1.45
C THR A 231 -22.88 -0.08 0.22
N THR A 232 -23.63 -0.12 -0.88
CA THR A 232 -23.09 -0.50 -2.20
C THR A 232 -21.98 0.46 -2.61
N SER A 233 -22.17 1.76 -2.41
CA SER A 233 -21.10 2.73 -2.59
C SER A 233 -19.98 2.52 -1.57
N TYR A 234 -18.76 2.53 -2.06
CA TYR A 234 -17.55 2.59 -1.24
C TYR A 234 -16.70 3.79 -1.66
N ASP A 235 -17.32 4.92 -1.98
CA ASP A 235 -16.66 6.17 -2.37
C ASP A 235 -15.53 6.58 -1.40
N TYR A 236 -15.79 6.44 -0.09
CA TYR A 236 -14.86 6.71 1.00
C TYR A 236 -14.49 8.19 1.19
N ASP A 237 -15.12 9.13 0.49
CA ASP A 237 -14.66 10.53 0.40
C ASP A 237 -13.20 10.59 -0.11
N ALA A 238 -12.90 9.70 -1.07
CA ALA A 238 -11.57 9.48 -1.62
C ALA A 238 -11.16 10.58 -2.63
N PRO A 239 -9.86 10.77 -2.88
CA PRO A 239 -9.35 11.66 -3.93
C PRO A 239 -9.93 11.39 -5.33
N LEU A 240 -10.16 10.12 -5.67
CA LEU A 240 -10.93 9.68 -6.82
C LEU A 240 -12.26 9.10 -6.32
N ASP A 241 -13.36 9.70 -6.75
CA ASP A 241 -14.71 9.28 -6.33
C ASP A 241 -15.06 7.85 -6.82
N GLU A 242 -16.23 7.35 -6.42
CA GLU A 242 -16.75 6.03 -6.85
C GLU A 242 -16.71 5.79 -8.37
N TYR A 243 -16.83 6.85 -9.18
CA TYR A 243 -16.85 6.80 -10.64
C TYR A 243 -15.48 7.14 -11.28
N ALA A 244 -14.43 7.19 -10.46
CA ALA A 244 -13.06 7.58 -10.84
C ALA A 244 -12.92 9.05 -11.30
N ALA A 245 -13.85 9.94 -10.93
CA ALA A 245 -13.69 11.37 -11.17
C ALA A 245 -12.71 11.98 -10.17
N SER A 246 -11.84 12.86 -10.66
CA SER A 246 -10.89 13.60 -9.85
C SER A 246 -11.58 14.68 -9.03
N LEU A 247 -11.46 14.62 -7.70
CA LEU A 247 -12.00 15.64 -6.80
C LEU A 247 -10.94 16.70 -6.45
N LEU A 248 -11.37 17.82 -5.88
CA LEU A 248 -10.46 18.88 -5.40
C LEU A 248 -9.44 18.34 -4.37
N LYS A 249 -9.84 17.31 -3.62
CA LYS A 249 -8.99 16.58 -2.67
C LYS A 249 -7.73 16.01 -3.35
N LEU A 250 -7.82 15.57 -4.60
CA LEU A 250 -6.68 15.08 -5.39
C LEU A 250 -5.60 16.14 -5.61
N LEU A 251 -5.99 17.37 -5.92
CA LEU A 251 -5.04 18.46 -6.18
C LEU A 251 -4.23 18.79 -4.92
N LEU A 252 -4.89 18.81 -3.76
CA LEU A 252 -4.26 19.11 -2.49
C LEU A 252 -3.41 17.95 -1.97
N VAL A 253 -3.82 16.69 -2.19
CA VAL A 253 -2.96 15.52 -1.97
C VAL A 253 -1.64 15.70 -2.73
N ARG A 254 -1.70 15.95 -4.04
CA ARG A 254 -0.51 16.20 -4.87
C ARG A 254 0.40 17.33 -4.33
N TRP A 255 -0.17 18.42 -3.83
CA TRP A 255 0.61 19.50 -3.21
C TRP A 255 1.34 19.06 -1.95
N VAL A 256 0.69 18.24 -1.11
CA VAL A 256 1.28 17.70 0.12
C VAL A 256 2.41 16.74 -0.19
N GLU A 257 2.31 15.96 -1.26
CA GLU A 257 3.37 15.06 -1.69
C GLU A 257 4.64 15.86 -2.03
N LEU A 258 4.50 16.90 -2.85
CA LEU A 258 5.59 17.82 -3.20
C LEU A 258 6.19 18.48 -1.95
N LEU A 259 5.35 18.95 -1.03
CA LEU A 259 5.80 19.56 0.23
C LEU A 259 6.50 18.56 1.16
N SER A 260 6.01 17.32 1.23
CA SER A 260 6.58 16.28 2.09
C SER A 260 7.95 15.86 1.61
N CYS A 261 8.17 15.80 0.29
CA CYS A 261 9.50 15.63 -0.29
C CYS A 261 10.46 16.76 0.14
N VAL A 262 10.01 18.01 0.07
CA VAL A 262 10.82 19.17 0.51
C VAL A 262 11.10 19.12 2.03
N ILE A 263 10.10 18.79 2.85
CA ILE A 263 10.24 18.65 4.31
C ILE A 263 11.24 17.53 4.64
N TRP A 264 11.16 16.41 3.93
CA TRP A 264 12.07 15.28 4.10
C TRP A 264 13.51 15.66 3.71
N GLU A 265 13.71 16.28 2.54
CA GLU A 265 15.01 16.78 2.10
C GLU A 265 15.61 17.77 3.10
N ALA A 266 14.79 18.66 3.66
CA ALA A 266 15.23 19.61 4.68
C ALA A 266 15.55 18.95 6.03
N SER A 267 14.92 17.80 6.32
CA SER A 267 15.11 17.05 7.58
C SER A 267 16.34 16.13 7.54
N CYS A 268 16.77 15.66 6.36
CA CYS A 268 18.06 15.00 6.23
C CYS A 268 19.18 16.05 6.21
N THR A 269 19.99 16.07 7.27
CA THR A 269 21.17 16.92 7.34
C THR A 269 22.10 16.60 6.16
N PHE A 270 22.42 17.60 5.34
CA PHE A 270 23.44 17.50 4.30
C PHE A 270 24.77 17.03 4.94
N VAL A 271 25.12 15.77 4.79
CA VAL A 271 26.52 15.36 4.95
C VAL A 271 27.21 15.82 3.67
N SER A 272 27.81 17.01 3.71
CA SER A 272 28.78 17.44 2.71
C SER A 272 29.89 16.38 2.67
N ILE A 273 29.94 15.60 1.59
CA ILE A 273 31.15 14.86 1.24
C ILE A 273 32.12 15.90 0.68
N SER A 274 32.78 16.63 1.56
CA SER A 274 33.93 17.45 1.24
C SER A 274 35.13 16.55 0.93
N ASN A 275 35.09 15.89 -0.22
CA ASN A 275 36.26 15.41 -0.97
C ASN A 275 35.83 14.95 -2.37
N VAL A 276 35.29 15.87 -3.17
CA VAL A 276 35.30 15.74 -4.63
C VAL A 276 36.66 16.19 -5.11
N SER A 277 37.65 15.30 -5.05
CA SER A 277 38.84 15.43 -5.86
C SER A 277 39.20 14.07 -6.47
N THR A 278 39.09 14.01 -7.80
CA THR A 278 39.68 13.00 -8.69
C THR A 278 38.88 11.70 -8.91
N ILE A 279 37.85 11.77 -9.75
CA ILE A 279 37.52 10.68 -10.67
C ILE A 279 37.76 11.20 -12.09
N LYS A 280 38.90 10.82 -12.67
CA LYS A 280 39.27 11.12 -14.06
C LYS A 280 38.28 10.46 -15.01
N ARG A 281 37.74 11.25 -15.96
CA ARG A 281 37.09 10.78 -17.19
C ARG A 281 37.99 9.73 -17.87
N ARG A 282 37.46 8.54 -18.10
CA ARG A 282 37.88 7.70 -19.24
C ARG A 282 36.67 7.56 -20.17
N SER A 283 36.85 8.07 -21.37
CA SER A 283 35.90 8.04 -22.47
C SER A 283 35.63 6.60 -22.93
N LEU A 284 34.37 6.20 -22.96
CA LEU A 284 33.86 5.27 -23.95
C LEU A 284 32.67 5.98 -24.60
N GLY A 285 32.87 6.37 -25.87
CA GLY A 285 31.85 7.03 -26.69
C GLY A 285 30.76 6.05 -27.14
N LEU A 286 29.68 6.65 -27.68
CA LEU A 286 28.33 6.14 -28.04
C LEU A 286 27.32 6.57 -26.96
N GLY A 287 26.26 7.34 -27.19
CA GLY A 287 25.65 7.98 -28.35
C GLY A 287 24.16 8.21 -28.00
N SER A 288 23.72 9.48 -27.98
CA SER A 288 22.33 9.99 -27.87
C SER A 288 21.41 9.60 -26.69
N SER A 289 21.14 10.62 -25.85
CA SER A 289 19.91 10.92 -25.08
C SER A 289 19.26 9.85 -24.18
N MET A 290 19.64 9.85 -22.90
CA MET A 290 18.74 9.63 -21.77
C MET A 290 19.21 10.55 -20.64
N GLU A 291 18.39 11.53 -20.25
CA GLU A 291 18.66 12.31 -19.04
C GLU A 291 18.62 11.35 -17.85
N LEU A 292 19.79 11.12 -17.26
CA LEU A 292 19.96 10.34 -16.05
C LEU A 292 19.41 11.18 -14.89
N ASN A 293 18.21 10.85 -14.40
CA ASN A 293 17.76 11.34 -13.11
C ASN A 293 18.77 10.88 -12.04
N VAL A 294 19.46 11.85 -11.46
CA VAL A 294 20.48 11.66 -10.43
C VAL A 294 19.79 11.14 -9.17
N PHE A 295 19.97 9.85 -8.86
CA PHE A 295 19.58 9.28 -7.58
C PHE A 295 20.54 9.79 -6.48
N LEU A 296 20.05 10.71 -5.63
CA LEU A 296 20.77 11.18 -4.44
C LEU A 296 20.60 10.18 -3.29
N LEU A 297 21.70 9.53 -2.89
CA LEU A 297 21.78 8.71 -1.68
C LEU A 297 22.03 9.63 -0.47
N ALA A 298 21.03 9.79 0.40
CA ALA A 298 21.17 10.52 1.67
C ALA A 298 21.18 9.56 2.87
N ARG A 299 22.06 9.83 3.84
CA ARG A 299 22.19 9.07 5.10
C ARG A 299 21.58 9.91 6.23
N CYS A 300 20.42 9.49 6.74
CA CYS A 300 19.73 10.21 7.82
C CYS A 300 20.11 9.60 9.19
N ASN A 301 20.74 10.38 10.08
CA ASN A 301 21.02 9.97 11.47
C ASN A 301 19.80 10.30 12.34
N LEU A 302 19.03 9.29 12.75
CA LEU A 302 17.93 9.46 13.72
C LEU A 302 18.49 9.66 15.14
N PRO A 303 18.02 10.66 15.92
CA PRO A 303 18.44 10.81 17.31
C PRO A 303 17.83 9.72 18.19
N SER A 304 18.67 9.02 18.95
CA SER A 304 18.26 7.97 19.88
C SER A 304 17.60 8.56 21.13
N ASN A 305 16.27 8.51 21.23
CA ASN A 305 15.58 8.80 22.49
C ASN A 305 15.21 7.50 23.21
N LYS A 306 16.03 7.12 24.19
CA LYS A 306 15.69 6.14 25.22
C LYS A 306 14.69 6.77 26.20
N ARG A 307 13.45 6.29 26.27
CA ARG A 307 12.63 6.35 27.50
C ARG A 307 11.73 5.13 27.64
N ASN A 308 11.78 4.55 28.84
CA ASN A 308 10.95 3.45 29.33
C ASN A 308 9.51 3.93 29.59
N GLY A 309 8.51 3.15 29.17
CA GLY A 309 7.08 3.34 29.47
C GLY A 309 6.27 2.11 29.06
N PRO A 310 5.17 1.79 29.75
CA PRO A 310 4.66 0.42 29.89
C PRO A 310 3.96 -0.11 28.63
N GLY A 311 4.05 -1.43 28.46
CA GLY A 311 3.63 -2.16 27.28
C GLY A 311 2.16 -1.99 26.93
N VAL A 312 1.90 -1.79 25.63
CA VAL A 312 0.57 -1.87 25.04
C VAL A 312 0.52 -3.11 24.16
N HIS A 313 -0.43 -4.00 24.46
CA HIS A 313 -0.72 -5.20 23.67
C HIS A 313 -1.39 -4.81 22.35
N PHE A 314 -0.91 -5.38 21.23
CA PHE A 314 -1.49 -5.18 19.90
C PHE A 314 -2.29 -6.42 19.49
N TYR A 315 -3.58 -6.23 19.21
CA TYR A 315 -4.34 -7.08 18.29
C TYR A 315 -4.36 -6.39 16.93
N SER A 316 -4.08 -7.12 15.85
CA SER A 316 -4.56 -6.71 14.53
C SER A 316 -6.09 -6.74 14.57
N ARG A 317 -6.76 -5.68 14.11
CA ARG A 317 -8.20 -5.78 13.81
C ARG A 317 -8.43 -6.76 12.68
#